data_AF-A0AAV5GAZ2-F1
#
_entry.id   AF-A0AAV5GAZ2-F1
#
_cell.length_a   1.000
_cell.length_b   1.000
_cell.length_c   1.000
_cell.angle_alpha   90.00
_cell.angle_beta   90.00
_cell.angle_gamma   90.00
#
_symmetry.space_group_name_H-M   'P 1'
#
loop_
_entity.id
_entity.type
_entity.pdbx_description
1 polymer ?
#
loop_
_entity_poly.entity_id
_entity_poly.type
_entity_poly.pdbx_seq_one_letter_code
_entity_poly.pdbx_strand_id
1 'polypeptide(L)'
;MAESPNVNAYAYADQPDEVGYSAASPFYANNDDSGPVSPRVQAAADDNDDGLLRSPEPQPAPPEAASRPHSAYASPAPPASLPPRPAQPQGQPLPACPPPQQQHPTLPNGLQYNPALHPPKRDLPVPDRIPGEPVLDGEKHWNLRKHLADLCGTGGTASFWVCEKSDGVRVLVLIVATGFGQEVYLIDRKDAIHQCYWLTFPHQDGPEYNHSNTVLDGEFVIDVDPETGAHIPRLLVFDLLVLDSENVMARPLEKRYGRLAKYVVEPYQKYQKTLPPDVLANQPFEVIIKKQELSYGIEAVFRDHVPKLLHGNDGLIFTSAEAPYTPGTDPKILKWKPPSENSIDFVLQLKFPPSAANEREPDFYAKPVFLLLMNHGHEGSHYYDTMEVSDETWEQWKHSGEQYDDRVVEVVWDRARDTWKFVRFRDDKFEGNFKTVVASIIRSIEHGVEAEQLVAHAGRIRRAWKARAAARAAPPPPPRDARGPPVQGQQQYHANGHNGYAQAPPQQQQGRPPAPMGGYGGGGGGGLRR
;
A
#
# COMPACT_ATOMS: atom_id res chain seq x y z
N MET A 1 31.69 29.22 6.44
CA MET A 1 30.49 29.78 7.12
C MET A 1 29.38 29.80 6.09
N ALA A 2 28.27 29.07 6.20
CA ALA A 2 27.80 28.17 7.24
C ALA A 2 27.13 26.96 6.55
N GLU A 3 27.48 25.77 7.01
CA GLU A 3 26.76 24.53 6.74
C GLU A 3 25.48 24.51 7.59
N SER A 4 24.38 24.03 7.00
CA SER A 4 23.12 23.66 7.68
C SER A 4 22.24 22.90 6.67
N PRO A 5 21.42 21.94 7.12
CA PRO A 5 21.82 20.55 7.21
C PRO A 5 21.15 19.67 6.15
N ASN A 6 21.79 18.53 5.90
CA ASN A 6 21.26 17.43 5.12
C ASN A 6 19.98 16.90 5.80
N VAL A 7 18.80 17.15 5.23
CA VAL A 7 17.54 16.55 5.70
C VAL A 7 17.16 15.44 4.73
N ASN A 8 17.30 14.21 5.22
CA ASN A 8 16.99 12.97 4.52
C ASN A 8 15.55 12.99 3.99
N ALA A 9 15.37 12.58 2.74
CA ALA A 9 14.07 12.25 2.18
C ALA A 9 13.54 11.00 2.89
N TYR A 10 12.41 11.11 3.58
CA TYR A 10 11.75 9.99 4.22
C TYR A 10 11.12 9.08 3.15
N ALA A 11 11.84 8.02 2.79
CA ALA A 11 11.25 6.79 2.30
C ALA A 11 10.71 6.04 3.53
N TYR A 12 9.46 5.57 3.46
CA TYR A 12 8.87 4.74 4.50
C TYR A 12 9.66 3.43 4.64
N ALA A 13 10.50 3.34 5.67
CA ALA A 13 11.00 2.08 6.18
C ALA A 13 9.89 1.42 7.02
N ASP A 14 9.55 0.17 6.71
CA ASP A 14 8.94 -0.70 7.71
C ASP A 14 10.01 -0.90 8.80
N GLN A 15 9.75 -0.43 10.02
CA GLN A 15 10.50 -0.89 11.17
C GLN A 15 9.86 -2.17 11.71
N PRO A 16 10.66 -3.20 12.07
CA PRO A 16 10.14 -4.40 12.69
C PRO A 16 9.70 -4.09 14.13
N ASP A 17 8.60 -4.73 14.56
CA ASP A 17 8.11 -4.69 15.94
C ASP A 17 9.18 -5.28 16.89
N GLU A 18 9.83 -4.44 17.70
CA GLU A 18 10.65 -4.88 18.83
C GLU A 18 9.73 -5.21 20.02
N VAL A 19 9.47 -6.50 20.24
CA VAL A 19 8.95 -7.00 21.51
C VAL A 19 10.14 -7.34 22.40
N GLY A 20 10.38 -6.50 23.41
CA GLY A 20 11.46 -6.71 24.38
C GLY A 20 11.21 -7.94 25.25
N TYR A 21 12.11 -8.92 25.17
CA TYR A 21 12.30 -9.93 26.21
C TYR A 21 13.72 -9.85 26.75
N SER A 22 13.80 -9.48 28.02
CA SER A 22 14.98 -9.60 28.88
C SER A 22 15.30 -11.08 29.09
N ALA A 23 16.49 -11.50 28.66
CA ALA A 23 17.09 -12.75 29.11
C ALA A 23 18.60 -12.57 29.30
N ALA A 24 19.04 -12.88 30.52
CA ALA A 24 20.38 -12.73 31.02
C ALA A 24 21.42 -13.59 30.25
N SER A 25 22.61 -13.02 30.07
CA SER A 25 23.82 -13.75 29.66
C SER A 25 24.21 -14.84 30.66
N PRO A 26 24.97 -15.84 30.20
CA PRO A 26 26.30 -15.96 30.77
C PRO A 26 27.42 -16.14 29.72
N PHE A 27 28.57 -15.59 30.13
CA PHE A 27 29.91 -15.80 29.60
C PHE A 27 30.23 -17.29 29.31
N TYR A 28 30.98 -17.57 28.25
CA TYR A 28 32.31 -18.21 28.33
C TYR A 28 33.06 -18.10 27.00
N ALA A 29 34.38 -18.09 27.12
CA ALA A 29 35.37 -17.59 26.17
C ALA A 29 35.80 -18.60 25.09
N ASN A 30 36.30 -18.05 23.98
CA ASN A 30 37.12 -18.75 22.98
C ASN A 30 38.43 -19.27 23.60
N ASN A 31 38.88 -20.43 23.13
CA ASN A 31 40.30 -20.69 22.87
C ASN A 31 40.46 -21.82 21.84
N ASP A 32 41.48 -21.61 21.01
CA ASP A 32 41.92 -22.38 19.84
C ASP A 32 42.36 -23.83 20.14
N ASP A 33 42.32 -24.69 19.11
CA ASP A 33 43.53 -25.23 18.41
C ASP A 33 43.39 -26.68 17.91
N SER A 34 43.93 -26.91 16.70
CA SER A 34 44.51 -28.14 16.13
C SER A 34 43.62 -29.34 15.70
N GLY A 35 43.74 -29.72 14.41
CA GLY A 35 43.10 -30.89 13.77
C GLY A 35 43.85 -32.23 13.96
N PRO A 36 43.91 -33.12 12.95
CA PRO A 36 42.81 -33.91 12.38
C PRO A 36 43.12 -35.43 12.44
N VAL A 37 42.15 -36.31 12.73
CA VAL A 37 42.28 -37.77 12.45
C VAL A 37 40.89 -38.42 12.25
N SER A 38 40.79 -39.25 11.21
CA SER A 38 39.68 -40.18 10.90
C SER A 38 40.27 -41.61 10.87
N PRO A 39 39.54 -42.70 10.59
CA PRO A 39 38.37 -43.29 11.25
C PRO A 39 38.61 -44.78 11.63
N ARG A 40 37.74 -45.41 12.43
CA ARG A 40 37.49 -46.88 12.46
C ARG A 40 36.30 -47.19 13.40
N VAL A 41 35.18 -47.73 12.91
CA VAL A 41 34.84 -49.15 12.61
C VAL A 41 34.25 -49.89 13.83
N GLN A 42 33.26 -50.74 13.50
CA GLN A 42 32.50 -51.74 14.27
C GLN A 42 31.25 -51.21 14.99
N ALA A 43 30.01 -51.49 14.55
CA ALA A 43 29.33 -52.69 14.02
C ALA A 43 28.71 -53.58 15.11
N ALA A 44 27.46 -53.99 14.80
CA ALA A 44 26.67 -55.09 15.36
C ALA A 44 26.24 -54.85 16.82
N ALA A 45 25.10 -55.25 17.33
CA ALA A 45 23.98 -56.15 17.01
C ALA A 45 23.19 -56.15 18.36
N ASP A 46 21.99 -56.63 18.60
CA ASP A 46 20.86 -57.26 17.92
C ASP A 46 19.76 -57.26 19.02
N ASP A 47 18.57 -57.70 18.63
CA ASP A 47 17.49 -58.26 19.46
C ASP A 47 16.56 -57.29 20.22
N ASN A 48 15.29 -57.14 19.80
CA ASN A 48 14.16 -58.10 19.91
C ASN A 48 13.85 -58.48 21.37
N ASP A 49 12.69 -58.09 21.90
CA ASP A 49 11.49 -58.96 21.87
C ASP A 49 10.39 -58.50 22.85
N ASP A 50 9.17 -58.61 22.36
CA ASP A 50 7.83 -58.79 22.94
C ASP A 50 7.44 -58.47 24.41
N GLY A 51 6.21 -57.94 24.53
CA GLY A 51 5.16 -58.76 25.18
C GLY A 51 4.41 -58.21 26.40
N LEU A 52 3.30 -57.50 26.12
CA LEU A 52 1.93 -57.69 26.67
C LEU A 52 1.60 -57.53 28.19
N LEU A 53 0.59 -56.66 28.40
CA LEU A 53 -0.62 -56.80 29.25
C LEU A 53 -0.48 -56.87 30.80
N ARG A 54 -1.07 -55.87 31.47
CA ARG A 54 -2.28 -56.01 32.33
C ARG A 54 -2.66 -54.70 33.04
N SER A 55 -3.92 -54.30 32.89
CA SER A 55 -4.66 -53.50 33.89
C SER A 55 -5.28 -54.43 34.95
N PRO A 56 -5.66 -53.89 36.13
CA PRO A 56 -7.10 -53.78 36.41
C PRO A 56 -7.53 -52.51 37.18
N GLU A 57 -8.75 -52.10 36.85
CA GLU A 57 -9.75 -51.15 37.40
C GLU A 57 -10.26 -51.48 38.84
N PRO A 58 -11.36 -50.87 39.41
CA PRO A 58 -11.97 -49.52 39.33
C PRO A 58 -12.55 -48.97 40.69
N GLN A 59 -13.33 -47.86 40.63
CA GLN A 59 -14.53 -47.46 41.43
C GLN A 59 -14.43 -46.22 42.36
N PRO A 60 -15.55 -45.52 42.73
CA PRO A 60 -16.86 -45.34 42.07
C PRO A 60 -17.45 -43.89 42.14
N ALA A 61 -18.51 -43.66 41.36
CA ALA A 61 -19.65 -42.77 41.65
C ALA A 61 -20.93 -43.67 41.69
N PRO A 62 -22.19 -43.26 42.00
CA PRO A 62 -22.82 -41.95 42.29
C PRO A 62 -23.76 -42.03 43.54
N PRO A 63 -24.88 -41.26 43.72
CA PRO A 63 -26.12 -41.49 42.97
C PRO A 63 -27.00 -40.25 42.66
N GLU A 64 -27.97 -40.48 41.77
CA GLU A 64 -29.04 -39.59 41.33
C GLU A 64 -30.42 -40.06 41.87
N ALA A 65 -31.44 -39.20 41.74
CA ALA A 65 -32.90 -39.42 41.76
C ALA A 65 -33.69 -39.17 43.07
N ALA A 66 -34.64 -38.20 43.01
CA ALA A 66 -36.09 -38.44 43.11
C ALA A 66 -36.94 -37.15 43.16
N SER A 67 -37.78 -36.97 42.12
CA SER A 67 -39.24 -36.76 42.13
C SER A 67 -39.97 -35.84 43.17
N ARG A 68 -40.64 -34.82 42.62
CA ARG A 68 -41.81 -33.96 43.01
C ARG A 68 -42.74 -34.41 44.19
N PRO A 69 -43.44 -33.46 44.88
CA PRO A 69 -44.80 -33.05 44.46
C PRO A 69 -45.19 -31.55 44.65
N HIS A 70 -46.40 -31.24 44.14
CA HIS A 70 -47.15 -29.97 44.00
C HIS A 70 -47.42 -29.14 45.28
N SER A 71 -47.56 -27.79 45.15
CA SER A 71 -48.86 -27.07 45.22
C SER A 71 -48.75 -25.54 45.47
N ALA A 72 -49.54 -24.79 44.68
CA ALA A 72 -50.27 -23.52 44.93
C ALA A 72 -49.56 -22.23 45.40
N TYR A 73 -49.73 -21.14 44.62
CA TYR A 73 -50.46 -19.88 44.93
C TYR A 73 -50.21 -18.89 43.77
N ALA A 74 -51.18 -18.73 42.85
CA ALA A 74 -52.13 -17.61 42.74
C ALA A 74 -51.60 -16.37 41.96
N SER A 75 -52.08 -16.22 40.73
CA SER A 75 -51.98 -15.02 39.88
C SER A 75 -53.00 -13.95 40.29
N PRO A 76 -52.75 -12.66 39.99
CA PRO A 76 -53.81 -11.69 39.75
C PRO A 76 -53.94 -11.30 38.27
N ALA A 77 -55.20 -11.23 37.82
CA ALA A 77 -55.68 -10.84 36.50
C ALA A 77 -55.62 -9.30 36.27
N PRO A 78 -55.75 -8.82 35.01
CA PRO A 78 -55.64 -7.40 34.66
C PRO A 78 -56.99 -6.67 34.79
N PRO A 79 -57.02 -5.34 35.02
CA PRO A 79 -58.28 -4.60 35.02
C PRO A 79 -58.70 -4.11 33.63
N ALA A 80 -60.02 -4.09 33.48
CA ALA A 80 -60.86 -3.88 32.33
C ALA A 80 -60.80 -2.51 31.63
N SER A 81 -61.25 -2.56 30.38
CA SER A 81 -61.58 -1.53 29.41
C SER A 81 -62.84 -0.71 29.74
N LEU A 82 -62.89 0.54 29.25
CA LEU A 82 -64.08 1.41 29.19
C LEU A 82 -64.21 2.08 27.79
N PRO A 83 -65.40 2.56 27.40
CA PRO A 83 -65.98 2.41 26.06
C PRO A 83 -65.78 3.62 25.11
N PRO A 84 -66.12 3.50 23.80
CA PRO A 84 -65.85 4.52 22.80
C PRO A 84 -67.05 5.44 22.50
N ARG A 85 -66.77 6.70 22.12
CA ARG A 85 -67.68 7.61 21.38
C ARG A 85 -66.95 8.89 20.95
N PRO A 86 -67.48 9.69 20.00
CA PRO A 86 -67.94 9.42 18.63
C PRO A 86 -67.11 10.21 17.57
N ALA A 87 -67.33 9.90 16.29
CA ALA A 87 -66.63 10.47 15.14
C ALA A 87 -67.17 11.84 14.68
N GLN A 88 -66.26 12.66 14.10
CA GLN A 88 -66.34 13.49 12.86
C GLN A 88 -65.51 14.80 12.97
N PRO A 89 -65.10 15.50 11.89
CA PRO A 89 -65.08 15.15 10.46
C PRO A 89 -63.69 15.35 9.78
N GLN A 90 -63.66 14.98 8.50
CA GLN A 90 -62.55 14.92 7.55
C GLN A 90 -61.76 16.23 7.38
N GLY A 91 -60.43 16.12 7.42
CA GLY A 91 -59.45 17.12 6.97
C GLY A 91 -58.47 16.49 5.96
N GLN A 92 -58.15 17.24 4.92
CA GLN A 92 -57.44 16.85 3.69
C GLN A 92 -56.07 16.18 3.89
N PRO A 93 -55.62 15.30 2.97
CA PRO A 93 -54.28 14.71 3.03
C PRO A 93 -53.20 15.75 2.64
N LEU A 94 -52.22 15.94 3.51
CA LEU A 94 -50.96 16.62 3.22
C LEU A 94 -50.14 15.78 2.21
N PRO A 95 -49.38 16.41 1.29
CA PRO A 95 -48.59 15.66 0.32
C PRO A 95 -47.48 14.88 1.04
N ALA A 96 -47.36 13.60 0.69
CA ALA A 96 -46.30 12.72 1.17
C ALA A 96 -44.92 13.32 0.90
N CYS A 97 -44.05 13.34 1.92
CA CYS A 97 -42.63 13.56 1.73
C CYS A 97 -42.09 12.49 0.74
N PRO A 98 -41.32 12.89 -0.29
CA PRO A 98 -40.58 11.90 -1.07
C PRO A 98 -39.54 11.22 -0.18
N PRO A 99 -39.18 9.95 -0.45
CA PRO A 99 -38.17 9.25 0.33
C PRO A 99 -36.83 10.00 0.26
N PRO A 100 -35.97 9.88 1.28
CA PRO A 100 -34.68 10.57 1.29
C PRO A 100 -33.86 10.13 0.06
N GLN A 101 -33.63 11.08 -0.85
CA GLN A 101 -32.65 10.91 -1.91
C GLN A 101 -31.29 10.74 -1.25
N GLN A 102 -30.63 9.61 -1.51
CA GLN A 102 -29.26 9.37 -1.11
C GLN A 102 -28.39 10.52 -1.63
N GLN A 103 -27.93 11.38 -0.73
CA GLN A 103 -27.04 12.48 -1.07
C GLN A 103 -25.65 11.90 -1.32
N HIS A 104 -25.19 12.01 -2.57
CA HIS A 104 -23.83 11.64 -2.96
C HIS A 104 -22.81 12.58 -2.31
N PRO A 105 -21.60 12.09 -1.96
CA PRO A 105 -20.55 12.92 -1.42
C PRO A 105 -20.17 14.04 -2.41
N THR A 106 -20.18 15.28 -1.93
CA THR A 106 -19.76 16.45 -2.72
C THR A 106 -18.24 16.46 -2.86
N LEU A 107 -17.77 16.10 -4.06
CA LEU A 107 -16.39 16.32 -4.48
C LEU A 107 -16.07 17.84 -4.48
N PRO A 108 -14.79 18.23 -4.36
CA PRO A 108 -14.38 19.63 -4.51
C PRO A 108 -14.95 20.22 -5.80
N ASN A 109 -15.26 21.52 -5.78
CA ASN A 109 -15.97 22.19 -6.87
C ASN A 109 -15.43 21.72 -8.23
N GLY A 110 -16.38 21.45 -9.16
CA GLY A 110 -16.29 21.04 -10.58
C GLY A 110 -15.39 19.86 -10.97
N LEU A 111 -15.11 18.95 -10.04
CA LEU A 111 -14.96 17.52 -10.39
C LEU A 111 -16.32 16.86 -10.19
N GLN A 112 -16.88 16.27 -11.25
CA GLN A 112 -18.20 15.64 -11.18
C GLN A 112 -18.03 14.12 -11.02
N TYR A 113 -18.76 13.55 -10.06
CA TYR A 113 -18.83 12.10 -9.82
C TYR A 113 -19.11 11.36 -11.13
N ASN A 114 -18.25 10.39 -11.50
CA ASN A 114 -18.34 9.69 -12.78
C ASN A 114 -18.91 8.28 -12.59
N PRO A 115 -20.22 8.09 -12.81
CA PRO A 115 -20.81 6.78 -12.85
C PRO A 115 -20.32 5.94 -14.04
N ALA A 116 -19.48 6.32 -15.01
CA ALA A 116 -18.88 5.29 -15.91
C ALA A 116 -17.73 4.50 -15.26
N LEU A 117 -17.33 4.88 -14.05
CA LEU A 117 -16.62 4.03 -13.09
C LEU A 117 -17.63 3.18 -12.25
N HIS A 118 -18.95 3.35 -12.47
CA HIS A 118 -20.14 2.71 -11.84
C HIS A 118 -21.46 2.84 -12.72
N PRO A 119 -21.60 2.17 -13.91
CA PRO A 119 -22.21 2.66 -15.19
C PRO A 119 -23.73 3.01 -15.19
N PRO A 120 -24.32 3.75 -16.22
CA PRO A 120 -23.76 4.43 -17.42
C PRO A 120 -24.19 5.92 -17.67
N LYS A 121 -23.61 6.57 -18.71
CA LYS A 121 -23.48 8.03 -18.98
C LYS A 121 -24.57 8.72 -19.85
N ARG A 122 -24.63 10.06 -19.72
CA ARG A 122 -25.18 11.03 -20.70
C ARG A 122 -24.24 12.24 -20.90
N ASP A 123 -24.23 12.81 -22.11
CA ASP A 123 -23.32 13.88 -22.58
C ASP A 123 -23.60 15.26 -21.96
N LEU A 124 -22.56 15.95 -21.48
CA LEU A 124 -22.61 17.29 -20.90
C LEU A 124 -21.35 18.13 -21.21
N PRO A 125 -21.44 19.48 -21.20
CA PRO A 125 -20.43 20.39 -21.75
C PRO A 125 -19.23 20.65 -20.82
N VAL A 126 -18.14 21.17 -21.40
CA VAL A 126 -16.84 21.40 -20.72
C VAL A 126 -16.83 22.77 -20.00
N PRO A 127 -16.38 22.87 -18.73
CA PRO A 127 -16.31 24.15 -17.98
C PRO A 127 -15.12 25.04 -18.35
N ASP A 128 -15.29 26.36 -18.23
CA ASP A 128 -14.28 27.39 -18.55
C ASP A 128 -13.13 27.51 -17.52
N ARG A 129 -13.26 26.89 -16.33
CA ARG A 129 -12.21 26.88 -15.30
C ARG A 129 -12.15 25.57 -14.53
N ILE A 130 -10.91 25.18 -14.22
CA ILE A 130 -10.61 24.07 -13.31
C ILE A 130 -10.92 24.55 -11.89
N PRO A 131 -11.67 23.80 -11.10
CA PRO A 131 -12.11 24.26 -9.79
C PRO A 131 -11.29 23.67 -8.63
N GLY A 132 -11.25 24.41 -7.52
CA GLY A 132 -10.30 24.26 -6.42
C GLY A 132 -9.47 25.55 -6.21
N GLU A 133 -9.09 25.83 -4.95
CA GLU A 133 -8.18 26.94 -4.64
C GLU A 133 -6.73 26.56 -5.00
N PRO A 134 -5.92 27.50 -5.54
CA PRO A 134 -4.53 27.23 -5.84
C PRO A 134 -3.78 26.85 -4.56
N VAL A 135 -2.97 25.80 -4.62
CA VAL A 135 -2.09 25.42 -3.52
C VAL A 135 -1.02 26.53 -3.36
N LEU A 136 -1.16 27.35 -2.32
CA LEU A 136 -0.24 28.46 -2.02
C LEU A 136 0.93 28.05 -1.10
N ASP A 137 0.80 26.91 -0.41
CA ASP A 137 1.88 26.31 0.37
C ASP A 137 2.98 25.81 -0.58
N GLY A 138 4.15 26.43 -0.49
CA GLY A 138 5.30 26.16 -1.35
C GLY A 138 5.87 24.75 -1.20
N GLU A 139 5.82 24.17 0.00
CA GLU A 139 6.34 22.82 0.26
C GLU A 139 5.35 21.76 -0.24
N LYS A 140 4.05 21.94 0.05
CA LYS A 140 2.98 21.10 -0.50
C LYS A 140 2.97 21.12 -2.03
N HIS A 141 3.07 22.31 -2.62
CA HIS A 141 3.13 22.49 -4.06
C HIS A 141 4.38 21.83 -4.68
N TRP A 142 5.54 21.90 -4.01
CA TRP A 142 6.77 21.25 -4.46
C TRP A 142 6.70 19.73 -4.36
N ASN A 143 6.23 19.18 -3.23
CA ASN A 143 6.11 17.74 -3.03
C ASN A 143 5.09 17.11 -3.98
N LEU A 144 3.92 17.74 -4.15
CA LEU A 144 2.95 17.36 -5.16
C LEU A 144 3.57 17.44 -6.55
N ARG A 145 4.24 18.54 -6.92
CA ARG A 145 4.90 18.63 -8.23
C ARG A 145 5.99 17.60 -8.43
N LYS A 146 6.77 17.25 -7.41
CA LYS A 146 7.83 16.25 -7.47
C LYS A 146 7.23 14.86 -7.65
N HIS A 147 6.26 14.49 -6.82
CA HIS A 147 5.56 13.21 -6.89
C HIS A 147 4.80 13.07 -8.22
N LEU A 148 4.13 14.14 -8.68
CA LEU A 148 3.51 14.20 -9.99
C LEU A 148 4.54 14.19 -11.12
N ALA A 149 5.71 14.78 -10.94
CA ALA A 149 6.78 14.80 -11.94
C ALA A 149 7.48 13.45 -12.08
N ASP A 150 7.57 12.69 -11.00
CA ASP A 150 8.09 11.34 -10.97
C ASP A 150 7.05 10.36 -11.55
N LEU A 151 5.77 10.49 -11.16
CA LEU A 151 4.66 9.70 -11.72
C LEU A 151 4.33 10.04 -13.18
N CYS A 152 4.32 11.33 -13.54
CA CYS A 152 4.04 11.80 -14.91
C CYS A 152 5.27 11.79 -15.82
N GLY A 153 6.45 11.48 -15.30
CA GLY A 153 7.72 11.58 -16.02
C GLY A 153 8.00 12.98 -16.57
N THR A 154 7.53 14.03 -15.88
CA THR A 154 7.66 15.42 -16.33
C THR A 154 8.82 16.17 -15.68
N GLY A 155 9.47 15.57 -14.67
CA GLY A 155 10.75 16.03 -14.12
C GLY A 155 11.87 14.99 -14.22
N GLY A 156 11.58 13.78 -14.70
CA GLY A 156 12.54 12.68 -14.72
C GLY A 156 12.18 11.63 -15.77
N THR A 157 13.21 11.03 -16.34
CA THR A 157 13.28 10.19 -17.55
C THR A 157 12.63 8.79 -17.45
N ALA A 158 11.90 8.49 -16.38
CA ALA A 158 11.54 7.11 -16.03
C ALA A 158 10.19 6.64 -16.60
N SER A 159 10.18 5.39 -17.02
CA SER A 159 9.01 4.65 -17.47
C SER A 159 8.62 3.66 -16.37
N PHE A 160 7.34 3.58 -16.00
CA PHE A 160 6.84 2.72 -14.91
C PHE A 160 5.82 1.71 -15.41
N TRP A 161 5.77 0.56 -14.75
CA TRP A 161 4.65 -0.37 -14.80
C TRP A 161 3.78 -0.14 -13.56
N VAL A 162 2.51 -0.53 -13.62
CA VAL A 162 1.55 -0.36 -12.55
C VAL A 162 0.73 -1.63 -12.37
N CYS A 163 0.51 -2.01 -11.13
CA CYS A 163 -0.43 -3.05 -10.74
C CYS A 163 -1.17 -2.66 -9.47
N GLU A 164 -2.22 -3.41 -9.17
CA GLU A 164 -2.92 -3.33 -7.89
C GLU A 164 -1.97 -3.68 -6.73
N LYS A 165 -2.10 -3.01 -5.58
CA LYS A 165 -1.39 -3.36 -4.35
C LYS A 165 -2.24 -4.33 -3.54
N SER A 166 -1.84 -5.60 -3.53
CA SER A 166 -2.59 -6.63 -2.81
C SER A 166 -2.36 -6.46 -1.31
N ASP A 167 -3.39 -6.76 -0.54
CA ASP A 167 -3.29 -6.92 0.91
C ASP A 167 -2.93 -8.37 1.23
N GLY A 168 -1.63 -8.61 1.45
CA GLY A 168 -1.07 -9.94 1.62
C GLY A 168 0.28 -9.93 2.34
N VAL A 169 0.96 -11.07 2.30
CA VAL A 169 2.30 -11.23 2.87
C VAL A 169 3.32 -11.37 1.74
N ARG A 170 4.17 -10.36 1.59
CA ARG A 170 5.29 -10.41 0.63
C ARG A 170 6.27 -11.50 1.04
N VAL A 171 6.59 -12.36 0.08
CA VAL A 171 7.54 -13.46 0.24
C VAL A 171 8.49 -13.55 -0.96
N LEU A 172 9.74 -13.89 -0.69
CA LEU A 172 10.62 -14.44 -1.72
C LEU A 172 10.36 -15.93 -1.84
N VAL A 173 10.44 -16.44 -3.07
CA VAL A 173 10.32 -17.87 -3.37
C VAL A 173 11.68 -18.37 -3.80
N LEU A 174 12.24 -19.33 -3.08
CA LEU A 174 13.49 -20.00 -3.44
C LEU A 174 13.18 -21.41 -3.92
N ILE A 175 13.59 -21.74 -5.15
CA ILE A 175 13.43 -23.05 -5.76
C ILE A 175 14.81 -23.66 -5.96
N VAL A 176 15.03 -24.84 -5.40
CA VAL A 176 16.31 -25.56 -5.47
C VAL A 176 16.11 -26.99 -5.94
N ALA A 177 17.01 -27.48 -6.78
CA ALA A 177 17.09 -28.89 -7.12
C ALA A 177 18.10 -29.57 -6.17
N THR A 178 17.64 -30.59 -5.46
CA THR A 178 18.45 -31.43 -4.58
C THR A 178 18.58 -32.84 -5.17
N GLY A 179 19.40 -33.69 -4.53
CA GLY A 179 19.51 -35.10 -4.92
C GLY A 179 18.20 -35.89 -4.78
N PHE A 180 17.21 -35.33 -4.07
CA PHE A 180 15.93 -35.97 -3.79
C PHE A 180 14.75 -35.39 -4.58
N GLY A 181 14.99 -34.36 -5.40
CA GLY A 181 13.96 -33.70 -6.20
C GLY A 181 14.04 -32.19 -6.10
N GLN A 182 12.92 -31.52 -6.36
CA GLN A 182 12.81 -30.06 -6.20
C GLN A 182 12.27 -29.73 -4.81
N GLU A 183 12.86 -28.72 -4.18
CA GLU A 183 12.37 -28.14 -2.94
C GLU A 183 12.04 -26.67 -3.16
N VAL A 184 10.95 -26.21 -2.52
CA VAL A 184 10.47 -24.83 -2.61
C VAL A 184 10.40 -24.25 -1.20
N TYR A 185 10.92 -23.04 -1.05
CA TYR A 185 10.94 -22.30 0.21
C TYR A 185 10.31 -20.91 0.02
N LEU A 186 9.49 -20.50 0.98
CA LEU A 186 8.98 -19.13 1.10
C LEU A 186 9.73 -18.41 2.23
N ILE A 187 10.24 -17.22 1.93
CA ILE A 187 11.03 -16.40 2.85
C ILE A 187 10.31 -15.07 3.04
N ASP A 188 9.88 -14.79 4.27
CA ASP A 188 9.16 -13.55 4.56
C ASP A 188 10.09 -12.36 4.86
N ARG A 189 9.51 -11.19 5.15
CA ARG A 189 10.27 -9.98 5.49
C ARG A 189 11.06 -10.07 6.79
N LYS A 190 10.74 -11.01 7.68
CA LYS A 190 11.42 -11.27 8.95
C LYS A 190 12.52 -12.33 8.81
N ASP A 191 12.83 -12.73 7.56
CA ASP A 191 13.79 -13.79 7.24
C ASP A 191 13.36 -15.18 7.75
N ALA A 192 12.05 -15.37 8.01
CA ALA A 192 11.52 -16.67 8.37
C ALA A 192 11.35 -17.53 7.12
N ILE A 193 12.01 -18.70 7.13
CA ILE A 193 12.08 -19.62 5.99
C ILE A 193 11.11 -20.78 6.21
N HIS A 194 10.20 -20.98 5.25
CA HIS A 194 9.16 -21.99 5.30
C HIS A 194 9.27 -22.92 4.09
N GLN A 195 9.45 -24.22 4.31
CA GLN A 195 9.46 -25.20 3.22
C GLN A 195 8.03 -25.54 2.78
N CYS A 196 7.76 -25.51 1.48
CA CYS A 196 6.50 -25.87 0.88
C CYS A 196 6.57 -27.26 0.23
N TYR A 197 5.71 -28.15 0.67
CA TYR A 197 5.56 -29.49 0.11
C TYR A 197 4.46 -29.54 -0.95
N TRP A 198 4.45 -30.60 -1.76
CA TRP A 198 3.44 -30.85 -2.80
C TRP A 198 3.37 -29.79 -3.91
N LEU A 199 4.40 -28.97 -4.04
CA LEU A 199 4.50 -27.91 -5.03
C LEU A 199 5.75 -28.11 -5.89
N THR A 200 5.59 -28.11 -7.21
CA THR A 200 6.67 -28.27 -8.17
C THR A 200 6.57 -27.22 -9.27
N PHE A 201 7.72 -26.65 -9.64
CA PHE A 201 7.94 -25.74 -10.76
C PHE A 201 8.75 -26.47 -11.85
N PRO A 202 8.09 -27.06 -12.85
CA PRO A 202 8.77 -27.70 -13.99
C PRO A 202 9.63 -26.71 -14.75
N HIS A 203 10.78 -27.17 -15.23
CA HIS A 203 11.61 -26.38 -16.13
C HIS A 203 10.95 -26.26 -17.52
N GLN A 204 11.27 -25.20 -18.26
CA GLN A 204 10.73 -24.98 -19.60
C GLN A 204 11.09 -26.07 -20.63
N ASP A 205 12.14 -26.83 -20.37
CA ASP A 205 12.63 -27.89 -21.26
C ASP A 205 11.89 -29.22 -21.08
N GLY A 206 11.10 -29.37 -20.00
CA GLY A 206 10.30 -30.58 -19.75
C GLY A 206 10.02 -30.83 -18.26
N PRO A 207 8.94 -31.57 -17.92
CA PRO A 207 8.57 -31.91 -16.53
C PRO A 207 9.57 -32.81 -15.81
N GLU A 208 10.47 -33.47 -16.54
CA GLU A 208 11.58 -34.26 -15.99
C GLU A 208 12.75 -33.41 -15.49
N TYR A 209 12.76 -32.11 -15.83
CA TYR A 209 13.81 -31.17 -15.44
C TYR A 209 13.28 -30.22 -14.36
N ASN A 210 14.11 -29.99 -13.34
CA ASN A 210 13.80 -29.06 -12.25
C ASN A 210 14.55 -27.73 -12.46
N HIS A 211 13.89 -26.62 -12.13
CA HIS A 211 14.63 -25.41 -11.83
C HIS A 211 15.59 -25.61 -10.65
N SER A 212 16.68 -24.86 -10.63
CA SER A 212 17.65 -24.89 -9.54
C SER A 212 18.20 -23.51 -9.22
N ASN A 213 18.34 -23.14 -7.94
CA ASN A 213 18.83 -21.82 -7.53
C ASN A 213 18.04 -20.67 -8.20
N THR A 214 16.71 -20.79 -8.22
CA THR A 214 15.80 -19.79 -8.79
C THR A 214 15.13 -19.01 -7.67
N VAL A 215 15.09 -17.67 -7.80
CA VAL A 215 14.53 -16.76 -6.79
C VAL A 215 13.48 -15.84 -7.41
N LEU A 216 12.25 -15.93 -6.91
CA LEU A 216 11.10 -15.11 -7.33
C LEU A 216 10.73 -14.12 -6.22
N ASP A 217 10.07 -13.02 -6.59
CA ASP A 217 9.43 -12.08 -5.66
C ASP A 217 7.91 -12.15 -5.88
N GLY A 218 7.16 -12.30 -4.79
CA GLY A 218 5.72 -12.49 -4.83
C GLY A 218 4.99 -12.02 -3.58
N GLU A 219 3.67 -12.00 -3.69
CA GLU A 219 2.74 -11.68 -2.61
C GLU A 219 1.87 -12.92 -2.35
N PHE A 220 1.88 -13.42 -1.13
CA PHE A 220 0.98 -14.47 -0.70
C PHE A 220 -0.34 -13.85 -0.23
N VAL A 221 -1.45 -14.24 -0.85
CA VAL A 221 -2.79 -13.70 -0.60
C VAL A 221 -3.78 -14.82 -0.31
N ILE A 222 -4.87 -14.47 0.36
CA ILE A 222 -6.02 -15.35 0.54
C ILE A 222 -7.19 -14.74 -0.21
N ASP A 223 -7.59 -15.39 -1.30
CA ASP A 223 -8.81 -15.04 -2.01
C ASP A 223 -10.02 -15.58 -1.23
N VAL A 224 -11.13 -14.84 -1.24
CA VAL A 224 -12.41 -15.29 -0.68
C VAL A 224 -13.40 -15.44 -1.82
N ASP A 225 -13.88 -16.66 -2.03
CA ASP A 225 -14.93 -16.95 -2.99
C ASP A 225 -16.23 -16.23 -2.55
N PRO A 226 -16.81 -15.33 -3.37
CA PRO A 226 -17.97 -14.55 -2.99
C PRO A 226 -19.26 -15.39 -2.91
N GLU A 227 -19.32 -16.54 -3.58
CA GLU A 227 -20.48 -17.43 -3.57
C GLU A 227 -20.42 -18.42 -2.41
N THR A 228 -19.25 -19.02 -2.16
CA THR A 228 -19.10 -20.09 -1.15
C THR A 228 -18.50 -19.62 0.16
N GLY A 229 -17.85 -18.46 0.20
CA GLY A 229 -17.05 -17.98 1.33
C GLY A 229 -15.74 -18.77 1.53
N ALA A 230 -15.38 -19.66 0.60
CA ALA A 230 -14.17 -20.46 0.71
C ALA A 230 -12.90 -19.59 0.62
N HIS A 231 -11.94 -19.87 1.49
CA HIS A 231 -10.62 -19.23 1.47
C HIS A 231 -9.70 -20.00 0.51
N ILE A 232 -9.15 -19.32 -0.48
CA ILE A 232 -8.33 -19.89 -1.54
C ILE A 232 -6.93 -19.26 -1.46
N PRO A 233 -5.93 -19.98 -0.93
CA PRO A 233 -4.55 -19.49 -0.84
C PRO A 233 -3.92 -19.35 -2.23
N ARG A 234 -3.30 -18.20 -2.51
CA ARG A 234 -2.62 -17.92 -3.78
C ARG A 234 -1.29 -17.21 -3.58
N LEU A 235 -0.34 -17.51 -4.46
CA LEU A 235 0.93 -16.82 -4.56
C LEU A 235 0.98 -16.02 -5.86
N LEU A 236 0.92 -14.70 -5.74
CA LEU A 236 1.01 -13.75 -6.85
C LEU A 236 2.48 -13.38 -7.10
N VAL A 237 3.11 -14.01 -8.09
CA VAL A 237 4.51 -13.70 -8.45
C VAL A 237 4.58 -12.50 -9.40
N PHE A 238 5.48 -11.55 -9.12
CA PHE A 238 5.55 -10.29 -9.87
C PHE A 238 6.97 -9.87 -10.30
N ASP A 239 8.03 -10.47 -9.76
CA ASP A 239 9.41 -10.25 -10.23
C ASP A 239 10.27 -11.53 -10.15
N LEU A 240 11.40 -11.54 -10.85
CA LEU A 240 12.34 -12.65 -10.93
C LEU A 240 13.76 -12.10 -10.71
N LEU A 241 14.44 -12.61 -9.69
CA LEU A 241 15.76 -12.14 -9.27
C LEU A 241 16.87 -13.04 -9.82
N VAL A 242 16.67 -14.35 -9.73
CA VAL A 242 17.63 -15.37 -10.20
C VAL A 242 16.86 -16.46 -10.92
N LEU A 243 17.36 -16.91 -12.07
CA LEU A 243 16.81 -18.03 -12.82
C LEU A 243 17.92 -19.02 -13.13
N ASP A 244 17.82 -20.23 -12.61
CA ASP A 244 18.76 -21.32 -12.89
C ASP A 244 20.23 -20.92 -12.65
N SER A 245 20.49 -20.32 -11.49
CA SER A 245 21.78 -19.71 -11.09
C SER A 245 22.21 -18.47 -11.88
N GLU A 246 21.44 -18.02 -12.88
CA GLU A 246 21.68 -16.74 -13.57
C GLU A 246 21.05 -15.59 -12.77
N ASN A 247 21.89 -14.71 -12.21
CA ASN A 247 21.39 -13.46 -11.62
C ASN A 247 20.86 -12.52 -12.71
N VAL A 248 19.58 -12.20 -12.65
CA VAL A 248 18.90 -11.33 -13.62
C VAL A 248 18.49 -9.97 -13.05
N MET A 249 18.84 -9.67 -11.80
CA MET A 249 18.47 -8.43 -11.10
C MET A 249 18.94 -7.18 -11.84
N ALA A 250 20.09 -7.23 -12.51
CA ALA A 250 20.62 -6.12 -13.29
C ALA A 250 19.82 -5.83 -14.58
N ARG A 251 18.95 -6.75 -15.02
CA ARG A 251 18.13 -6.59 -16.22
C ARG A 251 16.91 -5.69 -15.93
N PRO A 252 16.37 -4.97 -16.93
CA PRO A 252 15.12 -4.21 -16.77
C PRO A 252 13.92 -5.09 -16.38
N LEU A 253 12.92 -4.50 -15.71
CA LEU A 253 11.71 -5.21 -15.25
C LEU A 253 11.03 -6.01 -16.37
N GLU A 254 10.89 -5.44 -17.58
CA GLU A 254 10.28 -6.12 -18.72
C GLU A 254 10.96 -7.47 -19.03
N LYS A 255 12.29 -7.53 -18.91
CA LYS A 255 13.06 -8.76 -19.14
C LYS A 255 12.91 -9.74 -17.99
N ARG A 256 12.89 -9.27 -16.73
CA ARG A 256 12.70 -10.12 -15.55
C ARG A 256 11.30 -10.72 -15.54
N TYR A 257 10.27 -9.89 -15.70
CA TYR A 257 8.87 -10.28 -15.80
C TYR A 257 8.61 -11.23 -17.00
N GLY A 258 9.17 -10.92 -18.18
CA GLY A 258 9.02 -11.79 -19.34
C GLY A 258 9.65 -13.17 -19.16
N ARG A 259 10.79 -13.25 -18.46
CA ARG A 259 11.42 -14.52 -18.08
C ARG A 259 10.61 -15.27 -17.02
N LEU A 260 10.08 -14.57 -16.01
CA LEU A 260 9.19 -15.13 -14.99
C LEU A 260 7.99 -15.82 -15.64
N ALA A 261 7.29 -15.08 -16.53
CA ALA A 261 6.12 -15.57 -17.24
C ALA A 261 6.46 -16.82 -18.06
N LYS A 262 7.47 -16.71 -18.93
CA LYS A 262 7.77 -17.73 -19.94
C LYS A 262 8.43 -18.98 -19.37
N TYR A 263 9.36 -18.82 -18.43
CA TYR A 263 10.22 -19.92 -17.98
C TYR A 263 9.77 -20.54 -16.67
N VAL A 264 8.95 -19.86 -15.86
CA VAL A 264 8.52 -20.39 -14.56
C VAL A 264 7.00 -20.61 -14.54
N VAL A 265 6.22 -19.56 -14.82
CA VAL A 265 4.76 -19.61 -14.64
C VAL A 265 4.06 -20.41 -15.75
N GLU A 266 4.43 -20.22 -17.02
CA GLU A 266 3.86 -20.99 -18.13
C GLU A 266 4.10 -22.50 -18.00
N PRO A 267 5.32 -23.00 -17.71
CA PRO A 267 5.55 -24.42 -17.44
C PRO A 267 4.76 -24.94 -16.24
N TYR A 268 4.73 -24.20 -15.13
CA TYR A 268 3.89 -24.53 -13.97
C TYR A 268 2.42 -24.71 -14.38
N GLN A 269 1.82 -23.73 -15.04
CA GLN A 269 0.42 -23.78 -15.47
C GLN A 269 0.11 -24.93 -16.43
N LYS A 270 1.05 -25.27 -17.33
CA LYS A 270 0.90 -26.43 -18.23
C LYS A 270 0.89 -27.72 -17.43
N TYR A 271 1.78 -27.85 -16.44
CA TYR A 271 1.87 -29.03 -15.60
C TYR A 271 0.67 -29.20 -14.68
N GLN A 272 0.15 -28.11 -14.10
CA GLN A 272 -1.07 -28.15 -13.28
C GLN A 272 -2.25 -28.82 -14.01
N LYS A 273 -2.38 -28.62 -15.33
CA LYS A 273 -3.44 -29.24 -16.16
C LYS A 273 -3.26 -30.74 -16.36
N THR A 274 -2.08 -31.29 -16.07
CA THR A 274 -1.77 -32.72 -16.21
C THR A 274 -1.90 -33.48 -14.90
N LEU A 275 -2.03 -32.77 -13.77
CA LEU A 275 -2.07 -33.38 -12.45
C LEU A 275 -3.46 -33.98 -12.13
N PRO A 276 -3.51 -35.14 -11.45
CA PRO A 276 -4.74 -35.68 -10.91
C PRO A 276 -5.42 -34.74 -9.89
N PRO A 277 -6.77 -34.76 -9.77
CA PRO A 277 -7.49 -33.90 -8.84
C PRO A 277 -7.08 -34.04 -7.37
N ASP A 278 -6.72 -35.24 -6.93
CA ASP A 278 -6.25 -35.52 -5.57
C ASP A 278 -4.87 -34.89 -5.28
N VAL A 279 -3.99 -34.83 -6.28
CA VAL A 279 -2.70 -34.13 -6.17
C VAL A 279 -2.91 -32.63 -6.12
N LEU A 280 -3.80 -32.09 -6.96
CA LEU A 280 -4.17 -30.67 -6.94
C LEU A 280 -4.75 -30.24 -5.59
N ALA A 281 -5.62 -31.07 -4.99
CA ALA A 281 -6.23 -30.80 -3.69
C ALA A 281 -5.23 -30.75 -2.53
N ASN A 282 -4.07 -31.42 -2.67
CA ASN A 282 -3.00 -31.40 -1.68
C ASN A 282 -2.02 -30.24 -1.86
N GLN A 283 -2.13 -29.44 -2.94
CA GLN A 283 -1.25 -28.30 -3.12
C GLN A 283 -1.54 -27.21 -2.09
N PRO A 284 -0.50 -26.56 -1.54
CA PRO A 284 -0.69 -25.57 -0.50
C PRO A 284 -1.33 -24.27 -1.02
N PHE A 285 -1.14 -23.94 -2.29
CA PHE A 285 -1.67 -22.73 -2.94
C PHE A 285 -1.52 -22.79 -4.47
N GLU A 286 -2.29 -21.95 -5.17
CA GLU A 286 -2.12 -21.72 -6.61
C GLU A 286 -1.07 -20.64 -6.87
N VAL A 287 -0.21 -20.83 -7.89
CA VAL A 287 0.77 -19.81 -8.32
C VAL A 287 0.26 -19.06 -9.55
N ILE A 288 0.19 -17.74 -9.46
CA ILE A 288 -0.35 -16.86 -10.51
C ILE A 288 0.63 -15.74 -10.79
N ILE A 289 0.85 -15.44 -12.07
CA ILE A 289 1.58 -14.22 -12.44
C ILE A 289 0.70 -12.99 -12.21
N LYS A 290 1.21 -12.04 -11.43
CA LYS A 290 0.51 -10.80 -11.16
C LYS A 290 0.48 -9.92 -12.39
N LYS A 291 -0.72 -9.60 -12.88
CA LYS A 291 -0.89 -8.80 -14.09
C LYS A 291 -0.37 -7.37 -13.89
N GLN A 292 0.56 -6.97 -14.76
CA GLN A 292 1.12 -5.62 -14.81
C GLN A 292 0.57 -4.86 -16.02
N GLU A 293 0.29 -3.57 -15.84
CA GLU A 293 -0.01 -2.63 -16.91
C GLU A 293 1.12 -1.62 -17.06
N LEU A 294 1.18 -0.94 -18.21
CA LEU A 294 2.04 0.24 -18.33
C LEU A 294 1.48 1.38 -17.47
N SER A 295 2.31 2.30 -16.99
CA SER A 295 1.85 3.36 -16.08
C SER A 295 0.78 4.31 -16.64
N TYR A 296 0.52 4.32 -17.95
CA TYR A 296 -0.62 5.03 -18.52
C TYR A 296 -1.89 4.18 -18.63
N GLY A 297 -1.86 2.93 -18.16
CA GLY A 297 -2.97 1.98 -18.06
C GLY A 297 -3.62 1.95 -16.68
N ILE A 298 -3.38 2.97 -15.84
CA ILE A 298 -3.95 3.08 -14.48
C ILE A 298 -5.47 2.91 -14.48
N GLU A 299 -6.15 3.50 -15.47
CA GLU A 299 -7.60 3.40 -15.60
C GLU A 299 -8.07 1.94 -15.80
N ALA A 300 -7.31 1.13 -16.52
CA ALA A 300 -7.60 -0.29 -16.71
C ALA A 300 -7.39 -1.08 -15.41
N VAL A 301 -6.39 -0.72 -14.60
CA VAL A 301 -6.20 -1.36 -13.29
C VAL A 301 -7.43 -1.13 -12.41
N PHE A 302 -7.90 0.12 -12.30
CA PHE A 302 -9.08 0.44 -11.48
C PHE A 302 -10.40 -0.12 -12.03
N ARG A 303 -10.61 -0.12 -13.35
CA ARG A 303 -11.89 -0.55 -13.95
C ARG A 303 -11.98 -2.03 -14.22
N ASP A 304 -10.88 -2.65 -14.63
CA ASP A 304 -10.89 -4.00 -15.19
C ASP A 304 -10.25 -5.03 -14.26
N HIS A 305 -9.33 -4.61 -13.37
CA HIS A 305 -8.56 -5.54 -12.53
C HIS A 305 -9.09 -5.55 -11.10
N VAL A 306 -9.06 -4.40 -10.41
CA VAL A 306 -9.46 -4.27 -9.00
C VAL A 306 -10.85 -4.86 -8.71
N PRO A 307 -11.90 -4.61 -9.52
CA PRO A 307 -13.23 -5.15 -9.26
C PRO A 307 -13.36 -6.67 -9.42
N LYS A 308 -12.35 -7.33 -10.01
CA LYS A 308 -12.32 -8.79 -10.23
C LYS A 308 -11.41 -9.51 -9.22
N LEU A 309 -10.76 -8.77 -8.33
CA LEU A 309 -9.93 -9.37 -7.28
C LEU A 309 -10.84 -10.04 -6.25
N LEU A 310 -10.40 -11.18 -5.75
CA LEU A 310 -11.07 -11.91 -4.67
C LEU A 310 -10.34 -11.73 -3.33
N HIS A 311 -9.25 -10.97 -3.33
CA HIS A 311 -8.48 -10.55 -2.15
C HIS A 311 -8.58 -9.04 -1.95
N GLY A 312 -8.16 -8.56 -0.78
CA GLY A 312 -8.08 -7.14 -0.47
C GLY A 312 -7.08 -6.39 -1.36
N ASN A 313 -7.42 -5.17 -1.72
CA ASN A 313 -6.54 -4.22 -2.42
C ASN A 313 -6.51 -2.92 -1.63
N ASP A 314 -5.33 -2.38 -1.36
CA ASP A 314 -5.15 -1.14 -0.58
C ASP A 314 -4.44 -0.04 -1.38
N GLY A 315 -4.45 -0.13 -2.71
CA GLY A 315 -3.88 0.89 -3.59
C GLY A 315 -3.20 0.34 -4.85
N LEU A 316 -2.12 0.99 -5.26
CA LEU A 316 -1.35 0.67 -6.47
C LEU A 316 0.16 0.64 -6.18
N ILE A 317 0.87 -0.21 -6.92
CA ILE A 317 2.33 -0.25 -6.95
C ILE A 317 2.81 0.18 -8.33
N PHE A 318 3.71 1.17 -8.37
CA PHE A 318 4.42 1.58 -9.56
C PHE A 318 5.87 1.11 -9.50
N THR A 319 6.26 0.25 -10.42
CA THR A 319 7.62 -0.30 -10.49
C THR A 319 8.33 0.27 -11.72
N SER A 320 9.54 0.79 -11.56
CA SER A 320 10.31 1.28 -12.70
C SER A 320 10.55 0.18 -13.74
N ALA A 321 10.21 0.46 -15.00
CA ALA A 321 10.39 -0.46 -16.12
C ALA A 321 11.87 -0.67 -16.48
N GLU A 322 12.73 0.28 -16.13
CA GLU A 322 14.11 0.39 -16.61
C GLU A 322 15.14 0.09 -15.52
N ALA A 323 14.75 0.26 -14.25
CA ALA A 323 15.67 0.08 -13.14
C ALA A 323 16.06 -1.40 -12.93
N PRO A 324 17.31 -1.66 -12.53
CA PRO A 324 17.66 -2.95 -11.96
C PRO A 324 16.88 -3.15 -10.65
N TYR A 325 16.68 -4.42 -10.26
CA TYR A 325 16.14 -4.76 -8.96
C TYR A 325 17.16 -4.42 -7.87
N THR A 326 16.70 -3.78 -6.79
CA THR A 326 17.53 -3.39 -5.64
C THR A 326 17.04 -4.10 -4.37
N PRO A 327 17.86 -4.91 -3.69
CA PRO A 327 17.52 -5.44 -2.36
C PRO A 327 17.30 -4.32 -1.35
N GLY A 328 16.29 -4.47 -0.49
CA GLY A 328 15.94 -3.47 0.51
C GLY A 328 15.05 -2.35 -0.05
N THR A 329 15.21 -1.13 0.48
CA THR A 329 14.39 0.01 0.08
C THR A 329 14.77 0.51 -1.32
N ASP A 330 13.85 0.37 -2.28
CA ASP A 330 14.01 0.90 -3.63
C ASP A 330 13.19 2.20 -3.81
N PRO A 331 13.83 3.37 -3.98
CA PRO A 331 13.11 4.63 -4.23
C PRO A 331 12.40 4.67 -5.60
N LYS A 332 12.62 3.67 -6.46
CA LYS A 332 11.99 3.55 -7.79
C LYS A 332 10.79 2.59 -7.79
N ILE A 333 10.40 2.09 -6.62
CA ILE A 333 9.10 1.45 -6.40
C ILE A 333 8.25 2.43 -5.60
N LEU A 334 7.17 2.91 -6.21
CA LEU A 334 6.26 3.85 -5.57
C LEU A 334 5.00 3.12 -5.14
N LYS A 335 4.65 3.27 -3.87
CA LYS A 335 3.37 2.79 -3.32
C LYS A 335 2.41 3.96 -3.26
N TRP A 336 1.26 3.81 -3.92
CA TRP A 336 0.16 4.76 -3.85
C TRP A 336 -0.99 4.13 -3.09
N LYS A 337 -1.61 4.90 -2.19
CA LYS A 337 -2.86 4.57 -1.52
C LYS A 337 -3.83 5.72 -1.70
N PRO A 338 -5.13 5.47 -1.88
CA PRO A 338 -6.11 6.54 -1.90
C PRO A 338 -6.08 7.27 -0.55
N PRO A 339 -5.90 8.61 -0.54
CA PRO A 339 -5.85 9.39 0.69
C PRO A 339 -7.11 9.24 1.55
N SER A 340 -8.25 9.00 0.90
CA SER A 340 -9.55 8.73 1.53
C SER A 340 -9.63 7.38 2.28
N GLU A 341 -8.71 6.44 2.05
CA GLU A 341 -8.64 5.16 2.77
C GLU A 341 -7.44 5.08 3.73
N ASN A 342 -6.66 6.16 3.84
CA ASN A 342 -5.59 6.21 4.84
C ASN A 342 -6.22 6.29 6.23
N SER A 343 -6.06 5.21 6.99
CA SER A 343 -6.53 5.11 8.36
C SER A 343 -5.46 5.50 9.38
N ILE A 344 -5.91 5.90 10.56
CA ILE A 344 -5.07 6.18 11.72
C ILE A 344 -5.65 5.42 12.92
N ASP A 345 -4.78 4.82 13.72
CA ASP A 345 -5.16 4.21 14.98
C ASP A 345 -5.04 5.24 16.11
N PHE A 346 -6.11 5.46 16.86
CA PHE A 346 -6.12 6.31 18.07
C PHE A 346 -6.64 5.52 19.27
N VAL A 347 -6.31 5.96 20.49
CA VAL A 347 -7.01 5.48 21.70
C VAL A 347 -8.32 6.26 21.82
N LEU A 348 -9.43 5.55 21.97
CA LEU A 348 -10.76 6.13 22.17
C LEU A 348 -10.96 6.50 23.63
N GLN A 349 -11.40 7.72 23.90
CA GLN A 349 -11.92 8.12 25.21
C GLN A 349 -13.36 8.63 25.08
N LEU A 350 -14.25 8.11 25.91
CA LEU A 350 -15.65 8.50 25.98
C LEU A 350 -15.83 9.60 27.02
N LYS A 351 -16.19 10.80 26.57
CA LYS A 351 -16.49 11.93 27.45
C LYS A 351 -18.00 12.17 27.52
N PHE A 352 -18.62 11.66 28.57
CA PHE A 352 -20.04 11.84 28.83
C PHE A 352 -20.38 13.29 29.25
N PRO A 353 -21.51 13.83 28.78
CA PRO A 353 -21.97 15.16 29.20
C PRO A 353 -22.39 15.16 30.68
N PRO A 354 -22.48 16.33 31.33
CA PRO A 354 -22.98 16.42 32.71
C PRO A 354 -24.43 15.97 32.86
N SER A 355 -24.76 15.38 34.00
CA SER A 355 -26.13 15.00 34.38
C SER A 355 -27.00 16.21 34.69
N ALA A 356 -28.26 16.16 34.26
CA ALA A 356 -29.27 17.17 34.58
C ALA A 356 -29.52 17.31 36.09
N ALA A 357 -29.25 16.26 36.88
CA ALA A 357 -29.41 16.27 38.33
C ALA A 357 -28.19 16.85 39.07
N ASN A 358 -26.99 16.71 38.49
CA ASN A 358 -25.74 17.19 39.08
C ASN A 358 -24.70 17.45 37.98
N GLU A 359 -24.38 18.72 37.74
CA GLU A 359 -23.42 19.14 36.70
C GLU A 359 -21.97 18.65 36.94
N ARG A 360 -21.67 18.12 38.13
CA ARG A 360 -20.35 17.53 38.45
C ARG A 360 -20.28 16.03 38.17
N GLU A 361 -21.40 15.40 37.85
CA GLU A 361 -21.47 13.98 37.56
C GLU A 361 -21.79 13.75 36.08
N PRO A 362 -21.15 12.77 35.43
CA PRO A 362 -21.47 12.42 34.05
C PRO A 362 -22.83 11.73 33.92
N ASP A 363 -23.55 12.04 32.85
CA ASP A 363 -24.72 11.29 32.40
C ASP A 363 -24.28 10.11 31.52
N PHE A 364 -24.15 8.93 32.14
CA PHE A 364 -23.77 7.69 31.45
C PHE A 364 -24.87 7.15 30.51
N TYR A 365 -26.08 7.70 30.54
CA TYR A 365 -27.16 7.32 29.62
C TYR A 365 -27.19 8.19 28.35
N ALA A 366 -26.59 9.37 28.41
CA ALA A 366 -26.42 10.25 27.26
C ALA A 366 -25.33 9.73 26.31
N LYS A 367 -25.40 10.17 25.05
CA LYS A 367 -24.37 9.90 24.06
C LYS A 367 -23.10 10.71 24.40
N PRO A 368 -21.93 10.07 24.55
CA PRO A 368 -20.70 10.79 24.87
C PRO A 368 -20.14 11.51 23.63
N VAL A 369 -19.17 12.39 23.87
CA VAL A 369 -18.22 12.83 22.85
C VAL A 369 -17.12 11.79 22.74
N PHE A 370 -16.84 11.33 21.52
CA PHE A 370 -15.85 10.29 21.24
C PHE A 370 -14.50 10.95 20.91
N LEU A 371 -13.63 11.05 21.90
CA LEU A 371 -12.32 11.68 21.76
C LEU A 371 -11.30 10.68 21.19
N LEU A 372 -10.47 11.16 20.27
CA LEU A 372 -9.35 10.42 19.69
C LEU A 372 -8.06 10.91 20.34
N LEU A 373 -7.34 10.00 20.99
CA LEU A 373 -6.08 10.29 21.66
C LEU A 373 -4.90 9.68 20.89
N MET A 374 -3.89 10.52 20.66
CA MET A 374 -2.68 10.21 19.94
C MET A 374 -1.52 9.92 20.89
N ASN A 375 -0.75 8.89 20.60
CA ASN A 375 0.38 8.46 21.41
C ASN A 375 1.56 9.46 21.32
N HIS A 376 2.02 9.95 22.47
CA HIS A 376 3.22 10.81 22.62
C HIS A 376 4.39 10.10 23.30
N GLY A 377 4.38 8.76 23.37
CA GLY A 377 5.43 7.96 23.99
C GLY A 377 5.38 8.08 25.51
N HIS A 378 6.50 8.44 26.14
CA HIS A 378 6.58 8.58 27.60
C HIS A 378 5.63 9.65 28.19
N GLU A 379 5.13 10.58 27.39
CA GLU A 379 4.15 11.60 27.80
C GLU A 379 2.70 11.08 27.80
N GLY A 380 2.48 9.82 27.43
CA GLY A 380 1.17 9.19 27.34
C GLY A 380 0.36 9.60 26.12
N SER A 381 -0.94 9.34 26.16
CA SER A 381 -1.88 9.66 25.07
C SER A 381 -2.46 11.06 25.26
N HIS A 382 -2.38 11.90 24.22
CA HIS A 382 -2.88 13.27 24.24
C HIS A 382 -4.06 13.42 23.29
N TYR A 383 -5.01 14.27 23.64
CA TYR A 383 -6.13 14.60 22.76
C TYR A 383 -5.62 15.09 21.38
N TYR A 384 -6.18 14.50 20.33
CA TYR A 384 -5.94 14.92 18.95
C TYR A 384 -7.19 15.57 18.36
N ASP A 385 -8.30 14.82 18.30
CA ASP A 385 -9.55 15.25 17.67
C ASP A 385 -10.75 14.44 18.20
N THR A 386 -11.91 14.59 17.58
CA THR A 386 -13.13 13.81 17.87
C THR A 386 -13.60 13.02 16.64
N MET A 387 -14.24 11.88 16.86
CA MET A 387 -14.92 11.13 15.81
C MET A 387 -16.43 11.23 15.92
N GLU A 388 -17.11 11.11 14.77
CA GLU A 388 -18.56 11.02 14.73
C GLU A 388 -18.99 9.55 14.74
N VAL A 389 -19.88 9.22 15.69
CA VAL A 389 -20.56 7.92 15.76
C VAL A 389 -22.04 8.19 15.56
N SER A 390 -22.72 7.44 14.69
CA SER A 390 -24.16 7.60 14.48
C SER A 390 -24.94 7.18 15.73
N ASP A 391 -26.16 7.69 15.89
CA ASP A 391 -27.02 7.27 17.01
C ASP A 391 -27.32 5.77 16.96
N GLU A 392 -27.53 5.23 15.76
CA GLU A 392 -27.74 3.80 15.55
C GLU A 392 -26.54 2.96 16.02
N THR A 393 -25.32 3.34 15.61
CA THR A 393 -24.10 2.64 16.03
C THR A 393 -23.90 2.75 17.54
N TRP A 394 -24.16 3.92 18.13
CA TRP A 394 -24.06 4.10 19.58
C TRP A 394 -25.07 3.24 20.34
N GLU A 395 -26.33 3.14 19.86
CA GLU A 395 -27.30 2.23 20.46
C GLU A 395 -26.84 0.77 20.35
N GLN A 396 -26.31 0.34 19.20
CA GLN A 396 -25.76 -1.02 19.05
C GLN A 396 -24.61 -1.29 20.04
N TRP A 397 -23.72 -0.33 20.22
CA TRP A 397 -22.63 -0.41 21.19
C TRP A 397 -23.18 -0.54 22.62
N LYS A 398 -24.14 0.29 23.02
CA LYS A 398 -24.76 0.15 24.35
C LYS A 398 -25.39 -1.23 24.57
N HIS A 399 -26.02 -1.80 23.55
CA HIS A 399 -26.67 -3.12 23.66
C HIS A 399 -25.68 -4.28 23.77
N SER A 400 -24.44 -4.14 23.29
CA SER A 400 -23.42 -5.19 23.38
C SER A 400 -22.95 -5.43 24.82
N GLY A 401 -22.98 -4.38 25.66
CA GLY A 401 -22.41 -4.40 27.01
C GLY A 401 -20.89 -4.44 27.06
N GLU A 402 -20.20 -4.26 25.92
CA GLU A 402 -18.74 -4.21 25.87
C GLU A 402 -18.18 -2.89 26.45
N GLN A 403 -16.97 -2.96 27.01
CA GLN A 403 -16.21 -1.75 27.31
C GLN A 403 -15.60 -1.20 26.03
N TYR A 404 -15.86 0.08 25.74
CA TYR A 404 -15.33 0.79 24.56
C TYR A 404 -14.30 1.86 24.90
N ASP A 405 -14.36 2.40 26.12
CA ASP A 405 -13.40 3.37 26.62
C ASP A 405 -12.00 2.75 26.74
N ASP A 406 -10.98 3.55 26.42
CA ASP A 406 -9.56 3.19 26.39
C ASP A 406 -9.17 2.11 25.36
N ARG A 407 -10.04 1.77 24.40
CA ARG A 407 -9.70 0.86 23.29
C ARG A 407 -9.07 1.60 22.12
N VAL A 408 -8.19 0.92 21.38
CA VAL A 408 -7.66 1.45 20.12
C VAL A 408 -8.71 1.30 19.03
N VAL A 409 -8.98 2.39 18.32
CA VAL A 409 -9.88 2.46 17.16
C VAL A 409 -9.12 2.86 15.92
N GLU A 410 -9.43 2.19 14.81
CA GLU A 410 -9.00 2.59 13.48
C GLU A 410 -10.06 3.52 12.89
N VAL A 411 -9.62 4.71 12.45
CA VAL A 411 -10.50 5.74 11.86
C VAL A 411 -9.97 6.20 10.51
N VAL A 412 -10.87 6.64 9.64
CA VAL A 412 -10.56 7.27 8.35
C VAL A 412 -11.21 8.64 8.27
N TRP A 413 -10.60 9.56 7.52
CA TRP A 413 -11.14 10.91 7.34
C TRP A 413 -12.27 10.93 6.30
N ASP A 414 -13.50 11.24 6.73
CA ASP A 414 -14.64 11.44 5.84
C ASP A 414 -14.67 12.90 5.36
N ARG A 415 -14.12 13.13 4.16
CA ARG A 415 -14.08 14.47 3.55
C ARG A 415 -15.46 15.07 3.29
N ALA A 416 -16.52 14.26 3.15
CA ALA A 416 -17.85 14.79 2.87
C ALA A 416 -18.51 15.36 4.13
N ARG A 417 -18.19 14.76 5.29
CA ARG A 417 -18.70 15.18 6.61
C ARG A 417 -17.72 16.05 7.40
N ASP A 418 -16.47 16.16 6.96
CA ASP A 418 -15.39 16.86 7.64
C ASP A 418 -15.16 16.30 9.06
N THR A 419 -15.16 14.97 9.19
CA THR A 419 -15.02 14.27 10.46
C THR A 419 -14.31 12.93 10.34
N TRP A 420 -13.83 12.40 11.46
CA TRP A 420 -13.31 11.04 11.54
C TRP A 420 -14.45 10.03 11.61
N LYS A 421 -14.40 9.04 10.72
CA LYS A 421 -15.32 7.92 10.68
C LYS A 421 -14.65 6.68 11.27
N PHE A 422 -15.35 6.04 12.20
CA PHE A 422 -14.96 4.74 12.75
C PHE A 422 -14.90 3.66 11.66
N VAL A 423 -13.81 2.88 11.65
CA VAL A 423 -13.65 1.68 10.82
C VAL A 423 -13.85 0.43 11.66
N ARG A 424 -13.03 0.24 12.70
CA ARG A 424 -13.06 -0.93 13.58
C ARG A 424 -12.28 -0.70 14.87
N PHE A 425 -12.45 -1.61 15.84
CA PHE A 425 -11.54 -1.72 16.98
C PHE A 425 -10.27 -2.49 16.58
N ARG A 426 -9.15 -2.09 17.17
CA ARG A 426 -7.82 -2.70 17.04
C ARG A 426 -7.43 -3.38 18.34
N ASP A 427 -8.12 -4.48 18.65
CA ASP A 427 -7.84 -5.24 19.88
C ASP A 427 -6.47 -5.94 19.85
N ASP A 428 -5.81 -5.95 18.69
CA ASP A 428 -4.41 -6.34 18.51
C ASP A 428 -3.42 -5.29 19.05
N LYS A 429 -3.88 -4.11 19.45
CA LYS A 429 -3.04 -2.98 19.87
C LYS A 429 -3.44 -2.42 21.23
N PHE A 430 -2.43 -2.05 22.02
CA PHE A 430 -2.61 -1.36 23.30
C PHE A 430 -2.47 0.17 23.17
N GLU A 431 -1.79 0.65 22.13
CA GLU A 431 -1.53 2.07 21.91
C GLU A 431 -1.94 2.48 20.49
N GLY A 432 -2.41 3.72 20.35
CA GLY A 432 -2.61 4.35 19.05
C GLY A 432 -1.29 4.66 18.34
N ASN A 433 -1.37 5.17 17.11
CA ASN A 433 -0.19 5.56 16.35
C ASN A 433 0.57 6.71 17.04
N PHE A 434 1.90 6.64 16.97
CA PHE A 434 2.79 7.67 17.51
C PHE A 434 2.68 8.98 16.71
N LYS A 435 2.84 10.12 17.38
CA LYS A 435 2.62 11.46 16.80
C LYS A 435 3.29 11.73 15.46
N THR A 436 4.48 11.20 15.21
CA THR A 436 5.19 11.40 13.92
C THR A 436 4.54 10.60 12.79
N VAL A 437 4.01 9.41 13.10
CA VAL A 437 3.24 8.57 12.17
C VAL A 437 1.93 9.26 11.82
N VAL A 438 1.17 9.71 12.83
CA VAL A 438 -0.07 10.47 12.64
C VAL A 438 0.17 11.69 11.76
N ALA A 439 1.16 12.53 12.09
CA ALA A 439 1.49 13.70 11.28
C ALA A 439 1.85 13.35 9.82
N SER A 440 2.49 12.20 9.59
CA SER A 440 2.80 11.73 8.25
C SER A 440 1.56 11.29 7.48
N ILE A 441 0.64 10.58 8.13
CA ILE A 441 -0.61 10.12 7.52
C ILE A 441 -1.51 11.31 7.21
N ILE A 442 -1.63 12.28 8.13
CA ILE A 442 -2.41 13.51 7.94
C ILE A 442 -1.91 14.30 6.72
N ARG A 443 -0.59 14.48 6.59
CA ARG A 443 -0.03 15.09 5.37
C ARG A 443 -0.43 14.31 4.11
N SER A 444 -0.45 12.98 4.17
CA SER A 444 -0.91 12.15 3.05
C SER A 444 -2.41 12.30 2.77
N ILE A 445 -3.25 12.48 3.80
CA ILE A 445 -4.69 12.72 3.65
C ILE A 445 -4.95 14.08 2.99
N GLU A 446 -4.25 15.13 3.45
CA GLU A 446 -4.46 16.50 3.01
C GLU A 446 -3.84 16.81 1.63
N HIS A 447 -2.74 16.13 1.29
CA HIS A 447 -1.91 16.45 0.13
C HIS A 447 -1.79 15.27 -0.84
N GLY A 448 -2.41 14.14 -0.54
CA GLY A 448 -2.35 12.98 -1.41
C GLY A 448 -3.15 13.18 -2.70
N VAL A 449 -2.92 12.27 -3.63
CA VAL A 449 -3.55 12.26 -4.95
C VAL A 449 -4.65 11.20 -4.93
N GLU A 450 -5.91 11.59 -5.15
CA GLU A 450 -7.02 10.63 -5.26
C GLU A 450 -6.97 9.87 -6.60
N ALA A 451 -7.71 8.76 -6.69
CA ALA A 451 -7.71 7.88 -7.86
C ALA A 451 -8.06 8.64 -9.16
N GLU A 452 -9.04 9.53 -9.12
CA GLU A 452 -9.49 10.32 -10.27
C GLU A 452 -8.40 11.24 -10.79
N GLN A 453 -7.66 11.88 -9.89
CA GLN A 453 -6.55 12.76 -10.25
C GLN A 453 -5.43 11.95 -10.89
N LEU A 454 -5.14 10.76 -10.34
CA LEU A 454 -4.15 9.85 -10.87
C LEU A 454 -4.52 9.36 -12.29
N VAL A 455 -5.79 8.99 -12.52
CA VAL A 455 -6.31 8.62 -13.85
C VAL A 455 -6.27 9.79 -14.83
N ALA A 456 -6.60 11.01 -14.40
CA ALA A 456 -6.54 12.21 -15.25
C ALA A 456 -5.12 12.47 -15.80
N HIS A 457 -4.07 11.98 -15.13
CA HIS A 457 -2.69 12.07 -15.59
C HIS A 457 -2.28 11.00 -16.62
N ALA A 458 -3.06 9.92 -16.80
CA ALA A 458 -2.72 8.82 -17.70
C ALA A 458 -2.41 9.28 -19.14
N GLY A 459 -3.19 10.23 -19.68
CA GLY A 459 -2.97 10.78 -21.01
C GLY A 459 -1.63 11.53 -21.15
N ARG A 460 -1.20 12.24 -20.11
CA ARG A 460 0.10 12.93 -20.07
C ARG A 460 1.25 11.92 -19.98
N ILE A 461 1.11 10.93 -19.10
CA ILE A 461 2.07 9.82 -18.95
C ILE A 461 2.28 9.11 -20.30
N ARG A 462 1.18 8.80 -21.02
CA ARG A 462 1.23 8.14 -22.33
C ARG A 462 2.01 8.94 -23.35
N ARG A 463 1.75 10.25 -23.47
CA ARG A 463 2.47 11.12 -24.41
C ARG A 463 3.96 11.16 -24.09
N ALA A 464 4.31 11.33 -22.82
CA ALA A 464 5.70 11.35 -22.38
C ALA A 464 6.41 10.01 -22.67
N TRP A 465 5.74 8.89 -22.39
CA TRP A 465 6.25 7.55 -22.71
C TRP A 465 6.55 7.39 -24.19
N LYS A 466 5.58 7.72 -25.06
CA LYS A 466 5.72 7.56 -26.51
C LYS A 466 6.82 8.48 -27.07
N ALA A 467 6.95 9.69 -26.55
CA ALA A 467 8.04 10.60 -26.91
C ALA A 467 9.42 10.00 -26.56
N ARG A 468 9.57 9.41 -25.37
CA ARG A 468 10.82 8.71 -24.98
C ARG A 468 11.12 7.51 -25.87
N ALA A 469 10.12 6.69 -26.16
CA ALA A 469 10.28 5.54 -27.03
C ALA A 469 10.73 5.95 -28.44
N ALA A 470 10.13 7.01 -29.00
CA ALA A 470 10.54 7.56 -30.30
C ALA A 470 11.98 8.11 -30.27
N ALA A 471 12.36 8.81 -29.21
CA ALA A 471 13.72 9.33 -29.05
C ALA A 471 14.77 8.21 -28.97
N ARG A 472 14.45 7.08 -28.34
CA ARG A 472 15.34 5.90 -28.28
C ARG A 472 15.46 5.16 -29.62
N ALA A 473 14.42 5.21 -30.45
CA ALA A 473 14.39 4.58 -31.76
C ALA A 473 15.03 5.42 -32.86
N ALA A 474 15.29 6.72 -32.61
CA ALA A 474 15.92 7.60 -33.59
C ALA A 474 17.39 7.22 -33.82
N PRO A 475 17.86 7.17 -35.08
CA PRO A 475 19.27 6.93 -35.38
C PRO A 475 20.14 8.05 -34.80
N PRO A 476 21.40 7.76 -34.40
CA PRO A 476 22.31 8.79 -33.94
C PRO A 476 22.50 9.87 -35.02
N PRO A 477 22.61 11.16 -34.65
CA PRO A 477 22.85 12.20 -35.62
C PRO A 477 24.15 11.92 -36.39
N PRO A 478 24.22 12.24 -37.70
CA PRO A 478 25.42 12.01 -38.48
C PRO A 478 26.61 12.74 -37.85
N PRO A 479 27.84 12.19 -37.94
CA PRO A 479 29.04 12.86 -37.48
C PRO A 479 29.09 14.25 -38.11
N ARG A 480 29.32 15.29 -37.30
CA ARG A 480 29.64 16.60 -37.84
C ARG A 480 30.99 16.48 -38.53
N ASP A 481 30.98 16.33 -39.84
CA ASP A 481 32.19 16.40 -40.65
C ASP A 481 32.97 17.66 -40.26
N ALA A 482 34.20 17.44 -39.79
CA ALA A 482 35.19 18.47 -39.63
C ALA A 482 35.32 19.16 -40.98
N ARG A 483 34.86 20.42 -41.06
CA ARG A 483 35.03 21.23 -42.26
C ARG A 483 36.52 21.25 -42.61
N GLY A 484 36.78 20.80 -43.84
CA GLY A 484 38.10 20.76 -44.47
C GLY A 484 38.75 22.14 -44.67
N PRO A 485 39.90 22.17 -45.36
CA PRO A 485 40.96 23.16 -45.23
C PRO A 485 40.62 24.55 -45.80
N PRO A 486 41.38 25.60 -45.44
CA PRO A 486 41.06 26.97 -45.83
C PRO A 486 41.39 27.21 -47.31
N VAL A 487 40.39 27.60 -48.08
CA VAL A 487 40.57 28.04 -49.47
C VAL A 487 40.89 29.54 -49.48
N GLN A 488 42.10 29.86 -49.93
CA GLN A 488 42.56 31.21 -50.25
C GLN A 488 41.77 31.77 -51.43
N GLY A 489 41.47 33.07 -51.35
CA GLY A 489 40.47 33.73 -52.18
C GLY A 489 40.82 33.93 -53.65
N GLN A 490 39.80 34.34 -54.40
CA GLN A 490 39.96 35.14 -55.61
C GLN A 490 38.70 35.98 -55.87
N GLN A 491 38.95 37.11 -56.51
CA GLN A 491 38.17 38.34 -56.51
C GLN A 491 36.88 38.26 -57.30
N GLN A 492 35.89 39.01 -56.82
CA GLN A 492 34.59 39.24 -57.42
C GLN A 492 34.65 40.51 -58.29
N TYR A 493 34.41 40.38 -59.60
CA TYR A 493 34.07 41.49 -60.47
C TYR A 493 32.54 41.60 -60.56
N HIS A 494 31.97 42.70 -60.06
CA HIS A 494 30.59 43.11 -60.35
C HIS A 494 30.60 44.48 -61.02
N ALA A 495 29.89 44.60 -62.14
CA ALA A 495 29.60 45.85 -62.81
C ALA A 495 28.10 46.21 -62.65
N ASN A 496 27.90 47.25 -61.84
CA ASN A 496 26.96 48.39 -61.92
C ASN A 496 25.53 48.31 -62.48
N GLY A 497 24.64 48.93 -61.67
CA GLY A 497 23.49 49.76 -62.06
C GLY A 497 22.67 50.13 -60.80
N HIS A 498 23.00 51.20 -60.04
CA HIS A 498 22.42 52.57 -60.08
C HIS A 498 20.88 52.61 -60.10
N ASN A 499 20.12 53.41 -59.33
CA ASN A 499 20.38 54.50 -58.38
C ASN A 499 19.04 54.87 -57.68
N GLY A 500 19.05 55.51 -56.50
CA GLY A 500 17.86 56.26 -56.02
C GLY A 500 17.63 56.44 -54.51
N TYR A 501 18.24 57.49 -53.93
CA TYR A 501 17.79 58.44 -52.86
C TYR A 501 16.62 58.08 -51.91
N ALA A 502 16.52 58.52 -50.64
CA ALA A 502 17.36 59.17 -49.63
C ALA A 502 16.52 59.33 -48.33
N GLN A 503 17.21 59.50 -47.19
CA GLN A 503 16.79 60.14 -45.91
C GLN A 503 16.00 59.36 -44.82
N ALA A 504 16.74 59.08 -43.73
CA ALA A 504 16.34 58.92 -42.32
C ALA A 504 16.20 60.32 -41.64
N PRO A 505 15.99 60.55 -40.29
CA PRO A 505 16.32 59.73 -39.08
C PRO A 505 15.24 59.88 -37.95
N PRO A 506 15.46 59.79 -36.60
CA PRO A 506 16.65 59.41 -35.79
C PRO A 506 16.46 58.55 -34.48
N GLN A 507 17.61 58.07 -33.96
CA GLN A 507 18.08 57.93 -32.54
C GLN A 507 17.53 56.77 -31.65
N GLN A 508 18.28 56.10 -30.75
CA GLN A 508 19.58 56.35 -30.08
C GLN A 508 20.09 55.04 -29.38
N GLN A 509 21.40 54.74 -29.39
CA GLN A 509 22.04 53.81 -28.43
C GLN A 509 23.55 54.16 -28.21
N GLN A 510 23.92 54.42 -26.96
CA GLN A 510 25.28 54.49 -26.39
C GLN A 510 25.32 53.45 -25.24
N GLY A 511 26.37 52.80 -24.76
CA GLY A 511 27.82 52.77 -24.92
C GLY A 511 28.36 51.92 -23.74
N ARG A 512 29.44 51.13 -23.93
CA ARG A 512 30.23 50.39 -22.88
C ARG A 512 31.09 51.37 -22.04
N PRO A 513 31.90 51.02 -20.99
CA PRO A 513 32.57 49.74 -20.58
C PRO A 513 32.71 49.54 -19.02
N PRO A 514 33.81 49.02 -18.39
CA PRO A 514 34.30 47.63 -18.22
C PRO A 514 34.54 47.17 -16.73
N ALA A 515 35.14 45.97 -16.56
CA ALA A 515 35.52 45.25 -15.32
C ALA A 515 36.60 45.92 -14.42
N PRO A 516 36.87 45.35 -13.22
CA PRO A 516 38.27 45.09 -12.83
C PRO A 516 38.56 43.79 -12.06
N MET A 517 39.85 43.45 -12.05
CA MET A 517 40.57 42.38 -11.34
C MET A 517 41.28 42.93 -10.10
N GLY A 518 41.39 42.11 -9.04
CA GLY A 518 42.62 41.95 -8.22
C GLY A 518 42.83 42.80 -6.96
N GLY A 519 43.26 42.14 -5.87
CA GLY A 519 44.25 42.70 -4.93
C GLY A 519 44.04 42.53 -3.41
N TYR A 520 44.80 41.56 -2.83
CA TYR A 520 45.54 41.59 -1.55
C TYR A 520 44.91 42.08 -0.21
N GLY A 521 45.14 41.29 0.85
CA GLY A 521 45.60 41.84 2.14
C GLY A 521 45.01 41.26 3.44
N GLY A 522 45.74 40.34 4.07
CA GLY A 522 46.18 40.43 5.47
C GLY A 522 45.19 40.32 6.65
N GLY A 523 45.42 39.31 7.51
CA GLY A 523 45.63 39.54 8.95
C GLY A 523 44.51 39.15 9.93
N GLY A 524 44.85 38.25 10.87
CA GLY A 524 44.53 38.44 12.29
C GLY A 524 43.40 37.61 12.92
N GLY A 525 43.78 36.53 13.61
CA GLY A 525 43.61 36.39 15.07
C GLY A 525 42.25 36.04 15.70
N GLY A 526 42.24 34.93 16.44
CA GLY A 526 41.36 34.64 17.61
C GLY A 526 39.92 34.23 17.26
N GLY A 527 39.23 33.29 17.91
CA GLY A 527 39.44 32.63 19.19
C GLY A 527 38.05 32.40 19.82
N LEU A 528 37.78 31.14 20.20
CA LEU A 528 36.89 30.68 21.29
C LEU A 528 35.35 30.87 21.22
N ARG A 529 34.69 29.71 21.35
CA ARG A 529 33.53 29.38 22.22
C ARG A 529 32.25 30.21 22.07
N ARG A 530 31.18 29.57 21.60
CA ARG A 530 30.23 28.79 22.42
C ARG A 530 29.39 27.88 21.53
#